data_AF-A0A7X5N3F9-F1
#
_entry.id   AF-A0A7X5N3F9-F1
#
_cell.length_a   1.000
_cell.length_b   1.000
_cell.length_c   1.000
_cell.angle_alpha   90.00
_cell.angle_beta   90.00
_cell.angle_gamma   90.00
#
_symmetry.space_group_name_H-M   'P 1'
#
loop_
_entity.id
_entity.type
_entity.pdbx_description
1 polymer ?
#
loop_
_entity_poly.entity_id
_entity_poly.type
_entity_poly.pdbx_seq_one_letter_code
_entity_poly.pdbx_strand_id
1 'polypeptide(L)'
;MTNPLLDLSGLPSFDAIRPEHVGPAIDQLLAEAEAAVKAAEQVSPVSWDSFVVPLDDATERLWRAWGQVGHLQAVVNTPELREAYNSNLPKLSRFGSALAQNLALYAQYKALAEAPEAA
;
A
#
# COMPACT_ATOMS: atom_id res chain seq x y z
N MET A 1 -17.51 -1.15 14.24
CA MET A 1 -17.73 -1.75 12.91
C MET A 1 -16.38 -1.83 12.21
N THR A 2 -16.06 -2.96 11.59
CA THR A 2 -14.79 -3.16 10.85
C THR A 2 -14.86 -2.45 9.50
N ASN A 3 -13.81 -1.73 9.12
CA ASN A 3 -13.73 -1.05 7.82
C ASN A 3 -13.51 -2.10 6.71
N PRO A 4 -14.40 -2.21 5.69
CA PRO A 4 -14.31 -3.27 4.67
C PRO A 4 -13.06 -3.16 3.79
N LEU A 5 -12.44 -1.99 3.68
CA LEU A 5 -11.18 -1.81 2.94
C LEU A 5 -9.96 -2.42 3.65
N LEU A 6 -10.11 -2.82 4.93
CA LEU A 6 -9.05 -3.47 5.71
C LEU A 6 -9.17 -5.00 5.70
N ASP A 7 -10.27 -5.56 5.19
CA ASP A 7 -10.44 -6.99 5.01
C ASP A 7 -10.01 -7.40 3.60
N LEU A 8 -8.89 -8.10 3.52
CA LEU A 8 -8.27 -8.56 2.27
C LEU A 8 -8.21 -10.09 2.17
N SER A 9 -8.93 -10.80 3.04
CA SER A 9 -8.94 -12.26 3.13
C SER A 9 -9.63 -12.96 1.95
N GLY A 10 -10.37 -12.22 1.12
CA GLY A 10 -11.08 -12.74 -0.04
C GLY A 10 -11.30 -11.69 -1.14
N LEU A 11 -12.42 -11.83 -1.86
CA LEU A 11 -12.83 -10.87 -2.88
C LEU A 11 -13.29 -9.55 -2.25
N PRO A 12 -13.10 -8.41 -2.95
CA PRO A 12 -13.61 -7.12 -2.49
C PRO A 12 -15.12 -7.13 -2.20
N SER A 13 -15.52 -6.70 -1.00
CA SER A 13 -16.92 -6.51 -0.63
C SER A 13 -17.43 -5.14 -1.09
N PHE A 14 -17.54 -4.96 -2.41
CA PHE A 14 -17.83 -3.66 -3.03
C PHE A 14 -19.13 -3.01 -2.55
N ASP A 15 -20.16 -3.81 -2.25
CA ASP A 15 -21.46 -3.38 -1.73
C ASP A 15 -21.38 -2.81 -0.30
N ALA A 16 -20.36 -3.18 0.47
CA ALA A 16 -20.15 -2.69 1.83
C ALA A 16 -19.30 -1.42 1.90
N ILE A 17 -18.57 -1.06 0.83
CA ILE A 17 -17.67 0.10 0.81
C ILE A 17 -18.52 1.38 0.68
N ARG A 18 -18.28 2.33 1.59
CA ARG A 18 -18.93 3.64 1.60
C ARG A 18 -17.87 4.75 1.62
N PRO A 19 -18.18 5.97 1.15
CA PRO A 19 -17.21 7.07 1.10
C PRO A 19 -16.50 7.35 2.43
N GLU A 20 -17.22 7.26 3.56
CA GLU A 20 -16.66 7.48 4.90
C GLU A 20 -15.62 6.45 5.34
N HIS A 21 -15.53 5.30 4.66
CA HIS A 21 -14.52 4.28 4.92
C HIS A 21 -13.17 4.61 4.30
N VAL A 22 -13.13 5.41 3.23
CA VAL A 22 -11.92 5.61 2.39
C VAL A 22 -10.80 6.27 3.18
N GLY A 23 -11.04 7.47 3.74
CA GLY A 23 -10.01 8.23 4.47
C GLY A 23 -9.38 7.43 5.61
N PRO A 24 -10.17 6.90 6.57
CA PRO A 24 -9.63 6.13 7.69
C PRO A 24 -8.85 4.88 7.27
N ALA A 25 -9.30 4.14 6.25
CA ALA A 25 -8.57 2.97 5.75
C ALA A 25 -7.24 3.36 5.12
N ILE A 26 -7.24 4.40 4.28
CA ILE A 26 -6.03 4.88 3.60
C ILE A 26 -5.02 5.43 4.60
N ASP A 27 -5.46 6.18 5.62
CA ASP A 27 -4.56 6.69 6.65
C ASP A 27 -3.90 5.56 7.45
N GLN A 28 -4.65 4.53 7.81
CA GLN A 28 -4.10 3.36 8.49
C GLN A 28 -3.10 2.60 7.59
N LEU A 29 -3.51 2.27 6.37
CA LEU A 29 -2.68 1.48 5.45
C LEU A 29 -1.42 2.23 5.01
N LEU A 30 -1.48 3.56 4.86
CA LEU A 30 -0.30 4.38 4.62
C LEU A 30 0.67 4.32 5.81
N ALA A 31 0.17 4.45 7.04
CA ALA A 31 1.01 4.36 8.22
C ALA A 31 1.69 2.98 8.35
N GLU A 32 0.96 1.90 8.06
CA GLU A 32 1.50 0.54 7.99
C GLU A 32 2.59 0.41 6.91
N ALA A 33 2.33 0.91 5.69
CA ALA A 33 3.26 0.86 4.58
C ALA A 33 4.52 1.72 4.81
N GLU A 34 4.38 2.92 5.38
CA GLU A 34 5.50 3.78 5.74
C GLU A 34 6.39 3.16 6.83
N ALA A 35 5.79 2.46 7.79
CA ALA A 35 6.54 1.73 8.81
C ALA A 35 7.34 0.57 8.20
N ALA A 36 6.73 -0.18 7.28
CA ALA A 36 7.41 -1.26 6.56
C ALA A 36 8.57 -0.75 5.70
N VAL A 37 8.38 0.38 5.00
CA VAL A 37 9.46 1.05 4.24
C VAL A 37 10.65 1.38 5.16
N LYS A 38 10.40 2.02 6.30
CA LYS A 38 11.47 2.37 7.26
C LYS A 38 12.21 1.15 7.80
N ALA A 39 11.49 0.06 8.05
CA ALA A 39 12.10 -1.19 8.49
C ALA A 39 12.97 -1.78 7.37
N ALA A 40 12.44 -1.84 6.15
CA ALA A 40 13.09 -2.38 4.96
C ALA A 40 14.40 -1.65 4.62
N GLU A 41 14.47 -0.34 4.83
CA GLU A 41 15.70 0.47 4.67
C GLU A 41 16.88 0.01 5.53
N GLN A 42 16.62 -0.73 6.61
CA GLN A 42 17.62 -1.07 7.64
C GLN A 42 17.85 -2.58 7.81
N VAL A 43 17.19 -3.41 7.01
CA VAL A 43 17.30 -4.87 7.08
C VAL A 43 18.74 -5.33 6.86
N SER A 44 19.23 -6.18 7.76
CA SER A 44 20.51 -6.89 7.63
C SER A 44 20.49 -8.16 8.51
N PRO A 45 20.80 -9.35 7.97
CA PRO A 45 21.11 -9.62 6.57
C PRO A 45 19.89 -9.47 5.66
N VAL A 46 20.12 -9.02 4.42
CA VAL A 46 19.09 -8.92 3.39
C VAL A 46 18.84 -10.30 2.80
N SER A 47 17.58 -10.73 2.79
CA SER A 47 17.08 -11.91 2.08
C SER A 47 15.69 -11.63 1.53
N TRP A 48 15.15 -12.54 0.73
CA TRP A 48 13.78 -12.40 0.22
C TRP A 48 12.76 -12.26 1.37
N ASP A 49 12.86 -13.15 2.37
CA ASP A 49 11.96 -13.20 3.51
C ASP A 49 12.13 -12.03 4.49
N SER A 50 13.35 -11.49 4.66
CA SER A 50 13.61 -10.41 5.61
C SER A 50 13.33 -9.02 5.04
N PHE A 51 13.40 -8.86 3.72
CA PHE A 51 13.28 -7.58 3.03
C PHE A 51 12.05 -7.50 2.11
N VAL A 52 11.93 -8.40 1.13
CA VAL A 52 10.91 -8.28 0.07
C VAL A 52 9.53 -8.59 0.62
N VAL A 53 9.35 -9.75 1.24
CA VAL A 53 8.03 -10.20 1.75
C VAL A 53 7.37 -9.17 2.68
N PRO A 54 8.01 -8.68 3.76
CA PRO A 54 7.35 -7.73 4.66
C PRO A 54 7.09 -6.36 4.03
N LEU A 55 7.92 -5.91 3.08
CA LEU A 55 7.71 -4.67 2.36
C LEU A 55 6.54 -4.78 1.38
N ASP A 56 6.51 -5.86 0.59
CA ASP A 56 5.45 -6.12 -0.38
C ASP A 56 4.11 -6.36 0.33
N ASP A 57 4.07 -7.16 1.40
CA ASP A 57 2.84 -7.41 2.16
C ASP A 57 2.19 -6.10 2.65
N ALA A 58 2.99 -5.19 3.22
CA ALA A 58 2.46 -3.93 3.74
C ALA A 58 2.00 -2.98 2.62
N THR A 59 2.78 -2.87 1.54
CA THR A 59 2.45 -1.97 0.42
C THR A 59 1.33 -2.52 -0.46
N GLU A 60 1.24 -3.84 -0.64
CA GLU A 60 0.16 -4.49 -1.38
C GLU A 60 -1.19 -4.25 -0.68
N ARG A 61 -1.25 -4.30 0.66
CA ARG A 61 -2.49 -3.99 1.39
C ARG A 61 -3.02 -2.60 1.05
N LEU A 62 -2.15 -1.59 1.02
CA LEU A 62 -2.49 -0.23 0.62
C LEU A 62 -3.00 -0.18 -0.83
N TRP A 63 -2.27 -0.80 -1.76
CA TRP A 63 -2.62 -0.74 -3.19
C TRP A 63 -3.88 -1.54 -3.53
N ARG A 64 -4.12 -2.67 -2.85
CA ARG A 64 -5.36 -3.45 -2.97
C ARG A 64 -6.57 -2.64 -2.50
N ALA A 65 -6.47 -1.95 -1.37
CA ALA A 65 -7.55 -1.07 -0.90
C ALA A 65 -7.76 0.10 -1.86
N TRP A 66 -6.69 0.77 -2.30
CA TRP A 66 -6.80 1.89 -3.23
C TRP A 66 -7.34 1.48 -4.60
N GLY A 67 -6.99 0.29 -5.09
CA GLY A 67 -7.56 -0.28 -6.32
C GLY A 67 -9.07 -0.47 -6.24
N GLN A 68 -9.59 -0.90 -5.09
CA GLN A 68 -11.04 -1.01 -4.87
C GLN A 68 -11.73 0.36 -4.91
N VAL A 69 -11.15 1.38 -4.27
CA VAL A 69 -11.67 2.75 -4.28
C VAL A 69 -11.63 3.34 -5.70
N GLY A 70 -10.53 3.14 -6.42
CA GLY A 70 -10.37 3.57 -7.81
C GLY A 70 -11.36 2.88 -8.75
N HIS A 71 -11.62 1.59 -8.56
CA HIS A 71 -12.64 0.88 -9.32
C HIS A 71 -14.03 1.49 -9.11
N LEU A 72 -14.46 1.69 -7.86
CA LEU A 72 -15.75 2.30 -7.54
C LEU A 72 -15.85 3.73 -8.12
N GLN A 73 -14.77 4.51 -8.02
CA GLN A 73 -14.71 5.85 -8.60
C GLN A 73 -14.91 5.83 -10.13
N ALA A 74 -14.44 4.79 -10.81
CA ALA A 74 -14.55 4.64 -12.25
C ALA A 74 -15.92 4.12 -12.72
N VAL A 75 -16.56 3.20 -11.97
CA VAL A 75 -17.75 2.48 -12.45
C VAL A 75 -19.06 2.91 -11.78
N VAL A 76 -19.02 3.50 -10.59
CA VAL A 76 -20.19 3.92 -9.79
C VAL A 76 -19.95 5.27 -9.08
N ASN A 77 -19.51 6.25 -9.85
CA ASN A 77 -19.11 7.57 -9.34
C ASN A 77 -20.27 8.36 -8.72
N THR A 78 -20.13 8.80 -7.47
CA THR A 78 -21.01 9.77 -6.80
C THR A 78 -20.21 11.01 -6.35
N PRO A 79 -20.85 12.17 -6.08
CA PRO A 79 -20.16 13.33 -5.53
C PRO A 79 -19.35 13.02 -4.26
N GLU A 80 -19.93 12.24 -3.34
CA GLU A 80 -19.31 11.88 -2.06
C GLU A 80 -18.10 10.95 -2.26
N LEU A 81 -18.23 9.96 -3.16
CA LEU A 81 -17.12 9.07 -3.50
C LEU A 81 -16.00 9.82 -4.22
N ARG A 82 -16.34 10.78 -5.09
CA ARG A 82 -15.36 11.62 -5.79
C ARG A 82 -14.58 12.49 -4.81
N GLU A 83 -15.26 13.07 -3.82
CA GLU A 83 -14.61 13.84 -2.76
C GLU A 83 -13.68 12.97 -1.91
N ALA A 84 -14.16 11.79 -1.49
CA ALA A 84 -13.36 10.82 -0.74
C ALA A 84 -12.12 10.37 -1.54
N TYR A 85 -12.25 10.11 -2.84
CA TYR A 85 -11.13 9.79 -3.73
C TYR A 85 -10.14 10.97 -3.85
N ASN A 86 -10.62 12.15 -4.22
CA ASN A 86 -9.78 13.32 -4.49
C ASN A 86 -9.03 13.81 -3.24
N SER A 87 -9.61 13.68 -2.05
CA SER A 87 -8.96 14.05 -0.78
C SER A 87 -7.81 13.11 -0.39
N ASN A 88 -7.83 11.86 -0.87
CA ASN A 88 -6.80 10.87 -0.56
C ASN A 88 -5.73 10.74 -1.65
N LEU A 89 -6.09 10.97 -2.92
CA LEU A 89 -5.18 10.85 -4.06
C LEU A 89 -3.80 11.52 -3.85
N PRO A 90 -3.68 12.76 -3.33
CA PRO A 90 -2.37 13.38 -3.13
C PRO A 90 -1.46 12.62 -2.15
N LYS A 91 -2.04 11.98 -1.11
CA LYS A 91 -1.28 11.18 -0.14
C LYS A 91 -0.68 9.95 -0.82
N LEU A 92 -1.49 9.23 -1.61
CA LEU A 92 -1.06 8.06 -2.38
C LEU A 92 -0.02 8.43 -3.43
N SER A 93 -0.23 9.51 -4.18
CA SER A 93 0.75 9.97 -5.17
C SER A 93 2.09 10.32 -4.53
N ARG A 94 2.09 10.99 -3.37
CA ARG A 94 3.32 11.29 -2.62
C ARG A 94 4.01 10.01 -2.17
N PHE A 95 3.27 9.09 -1.56
CA PHE A 95 3.82 7.83 -1.07
C PHE A 95 4.42 7.00 -2.21
N GLY A 96 3.70 6.84 -3.32
CA GLY A 96 4.17 6.11 -4.50
C GLY A 96 5.47 6.69 -5.08
N SER A 97 5.55 8.02 -5.23
CA SER A 97 6.80 8.67 -5.68
C SER A 97 7.95 8.47 -4.68
N ALA A 98 7.70 8.61 -3.39
CA ALA A 98 8.71 8.42 -2.35
C ALA A 98 9.25 6.98 -2.32
N LEU A 99 8.35 5.99 -2.44
CA LEU A 99 8.70 4.57 -2.52
C LEU A 99 9.57 4.28 -3.75
N ALA A 100 9.14 4.71 -4.93
CA ALA A 100 9.83 4.45 -6.19
C ALA A 100 11.20 5.14 -6.29
N GLN A 101 11.42 6.23 -5.55
CA GLN A 101 12.66 7.02 -5.56
C GLN A 101 13.53 6.78 -4.32
N ASN A 102 13.21 5.79 -3.50
CA ASN A 102 13.94 5.52 -2.27
C ASN A 102 15.30 4.86 -2.54
N LEU A 103 16.38 5.64 -2.38
CA LEU A 103 17.76 5.17 -2.61
C LEU A 103 18.21 4.10 -1.62
N ALA A 104 17.68 4.09 -0.39
CA ALA A 104 18.02 3.05 0.59
C ALA A 104 17.38 1.71 0.21
N LEU A 105 16.10 1.69 -0.18
CA LEU A 105 15.47 0.47 -0.71
C LEU A 105 16.18 0.00 -1.99
N TYR A 106 16.55 0.91 -2.89
CA TYR A 106 17.33 0.55 -4.08
C TYR A 106 18.66 -0.12 -3.72
N ALA A 107 19.36 0.36 -2.68
CA ALA A 107 20.57 -0.29 -2.20
C ALA A 107 20.30 -1.70 -1.65
N GLN A 108 19.19 -1.90 -0.93
CA GLN A 108 18.78 -3.22 -0.42
C GLN A 108 18.49 -4.21 -1.55
N TYR A 109 17.79 -3.79 -2.61
CA TYR A 109 17.56 -4.65 -3.78
C TYR A 109 18.87 -5.04 -4.50
N LYS A 110 19.85 -4.12 -4.59
CA LYS A 110 21.18 -4.48 -5.14
C LYS A 110 21.89 -5.51 -4.26
N ALA A 111 21.87 -5.33 -2.95
CA ALA A 111 22.47 -6.27 -2.02
C ALA A 111 21.79 -7.66 -2.09
N LEU A 112 20.46 -7.69 -2.23
CA LEU A 112 19.71 -8.93 -2.46
C LEU A 112 20.13 -9.63 -3.75
N ALA A 113 20.28 -8.89 -4.85
CA ALA A 113 20.70 -9.46 -6.14
C ALA A 113 22.13 -10.04 -6.12
N GLU A 114 22.99 -9.57 -5.22
CA GLU A 114 24.34 -10.09 -4.99
C GLU A 114 24.37 -11.23 -3.95
N ALA A 115 23.24 -11.51 -3.28
CA ALA A 115 23.16 -12.53 -2.25
C ALA A 115 23.20 -13.96 -2.85
N PRO A 116 23.76 -14.95 -2.14
CA PRO A 116 23.83 -16.34 -2.62
C PRO A 116 22.48 -16.97 -2.98
N GLU A 117 21.39 -16.49 -2.37
CA GLU A 117 20.02 -16.95 -2.63
C GLU A 117 19.51 -16.55 -4.03
N ALA A 118 20.10 -15.53 -4.65
CA ALA A 118 19.71 -15.06 -5.98
C ALA A 118 20.40 -15.79 -7.15
N ALA A 119 21.35 -16.70 -6.86
CA ALA A 119 22.19 -17.40 -7.85
C ALA A 119 21.59 -18.72 -8.39
#